data_AF-A0AB73KW51-F1
#
_entry.id   AF-A0AB73KW51-F1
#
_cell.length_a   1.000
_cell.length_b   1.000
_cell.length_c   1.000
_cell.angle_alpha   90.00
_cell.angle_beta   90.00
_cell.angle_gamma   90.00
#
_symmetry.space_group_name_H-M   'P 1'
#
loop_
_entity.id
_entity.type
_entity.pdbx_description
1 polymer ?
#
loop_
_entity_poly.entity_id
_entity_poly.type
_entity_poly.pdbx_seq_one_letter_code
_entity_poly.pdbx_strand_id
1 'polypeptide(L)'
;MTLSSRFTLPGQVRAVATMDPSGPLTVTGYGANPLVTVITKVDLSGKVAWQRTYPGTGRPQSRLCTEGTLWVAYPDGDGRLLGGVLPDGSTGPTARPECRPDEEIGAFVLLDDGFVISWVSASRLVRGERSRPMSVPEPRVARYTREGECLWSTPIVLGAVSFPGVVEMGDRTGWELRPRRPWVPEAIGVDHWEPLLVSADRIAATFTDTRGGIGRTFFLNSDSGETLSTTSPAPTGRKAIAGPGQFLIGSQGYGAFTTGRFGRDGAETARWASHGAMLVDKSGSPSGPELENSLPSKSRFRRLAPDNSLVDGPALTGYYTSHPAMDCEGTTVFWRDGKLLAVDKDLVGHELFAMDDSRAIIGRALLLNEGSVALSLDNEILVFRTPLGPLANGPWPCGEANLQGNPLLS
;
A
#
# COMPACT_ATOMS: atom_id res chain seq x y z
N MET A 1 9.73 7.10 -27.44
CA MET A 1 9.42 7.30 -26.00
C MET A 1 10.58 8.04 -25.38
N THR A 2 10.33 8.99 -24.50
CA THR A 2 11.39 9.83 -23.92
C THR A 2 11.13 10.10 -22.45
N LEU A 3 12.19 10.02 -21.64
CA LEU A 3 12.22 10.63 -20.31
C LEU A 3 12.06 12.14 -20.51
N SER A 4 10.93 12.68 -20.08
CA SER A 4 10.56 14.08 -20.31
C SER A 4 11.06 15.00 -19.21
N SER A 5 11.08 14.50 -17.97
CA SER A 5 11.66 15.21 -16.84
C SER A 5 12.15 14.24 -15.78
N ARG A 6 13.11 14.73 -14.98
CA ARG A 6 13.64 14.07 -13.79
C ARG A 6 13.96 15.16 -12.78
N PHE A 7 13.46 15.03 -11.56
CA PHE A 7 13.70 16.01 -10.51
C PHE A 7 13.75 15.36 -9.13
N THR A 8 14.48 16.01 -8.23
CA THR A 8 14.74 15.53 -6.87
C THR A 8 13.87 16.26 -5.85
N LEU A 9 13.43 15.55 -4.82
CA LEU A 9 12.67 16.07 -3.68
C LEU A 9 13.50 15.98 -2.39
N PRO A 10 13.12 16.71 -1.32
CA PRO A 10 13.95 16.85 -0.11
C PRO A 10 14.27 15.55 0.66
N GLY A 11 13.59 14.45 0.37
CA GLY A 11 13.83 13.15 0.99
C GLY A 11 13.10 12.03 0.27
N GLN A 12 13.23 10.80 0.79
CA GLN A 12 12.60 9.63 0.19
C GLN A 12 11.08 9.82 0.04
N VAL A 13 10.59 9.63 -1.17
CA VAL A 13 9.18 9.68 -1.55
C VAL A 13 8.45 8.46 -0.98
N ARG A 14 7.27 8.71 -0.40
CA ARG A 14 6.42 7.68 0.22
C ARG A 14 5.07 7.56 -0.47
N ALA A 15 4.51 8.67 -0.91
CA ALA A 15 3.28 8.71 -1.69
C ALA A 15 3.35 9.81 -2.75
N VAL A 16 2.76 9.54 -3.91
CA VAL A 16 2.58 10.50 -4.99
C VAL A 16 1.09 10.47 -5.32
N ALA A 17 0.44 11.60 -5.49
CA ALA A 17 -0.98 11.66 -5.86
C ALA A 17 -1.23 12.81 -6.82
N THR A 18 -2.34 12.77 -7.53
CA THR A 18 -2.83 13.91 -8.28
C THR A 18 -4.36 13.90 -8.37
N MET A 19 -4.93 15.08 -8.53
CA MET A 19 -6.36 15.26 -8.73
C MET A 19 -6.77 15.04 -10.16
N ASP A 20 -5.91 15.48 -11.07
CA ASP A 20 -6.17 15.52 -12.49
C ASP A 20 -5.01 14.80 -13.18
N PRO A 21 -5.27 13.91 -14.16
CA PRO A 21 -4.20 13.22 -14.83
C PRO A 21 -3.27 14.16 -15.64
N SER A 22 -3.57 15.44 -15.81
CA SER A 22 -2.61 16.46 -16.32
C SER A 22 -1.63 16.99 -15.26
N GLY A 23 -1.81 16.62 -13.99
CA GLY A 23 -1.08 17.18 -12.86
C GLY A 23 -1.74 18.45 -12.29
N PRO A 24 -1.04 19.20 -11.42
CA PRO A 24 0.27 18.90 -10.82
C PRO A 24 0.24 17.69 -9.89
N LEU A 25 1.42 17.16 -9.56
CA LEU A 25 1.61 16.11 -8.56
C LEU A 25 1.63 16.70 -7.15
N THR A 26 1.08 15.96 -6.20
CA THR A 26 1.26 16.16 -4.78
C THR A 26 2.08 15.00 -4.24
N VAL A 27 3.28 15.28 -3.75
CA VAL A 27 4.23 14.27 -3.29
C VAL A 27 4.43 14.38 -1.79
N THR A 28 4.32 13.26 -1.09
CA THR A 28 4.56 13.13 0.34
C THR A 28 5.79 12.26 0.55
N GLY A 29 6.72 12.77 1.35
CA GLY A 29 7.97 12.08 1.65
C GLY A 29 8.52 12.48 3.01
N TYR A 30 9.70 11.96 3.32
CA TYR A 30 10.45 12.40 4.48
C TYR A 30 11.09 13.77 4.24
N GLY A 31 11.28 14.53 5.31
CA GLY A 31 12.22 15.65 5.33
C GLY A 31 13.65 15.17 5.57
N ALA A 32 14.51 16.10 6.02
CA ALA A 32 15.90 15.80 6.38
C ALA A 32 16.04 14.77 7.52
N ASN A 33 14.98 14.54 8.31
CA ASN A 33 14.91 13.47 9.28
C ASN A 33 13.59 12.67 9.15
N PRO A 34 13.55 11.39 9.58
CA PRO A 34 12.35 10.55 9.44
C PRO A 34 11.12 11.00 10.25
N LEU A 35 11.31 11.88 11.25
CA LEU A 35 10.25 12.48 12.06
C LEU A 35 9.75 13.81 11.50
N VAL A 36 10.05 14.08 10.23
CA VAL A 36 9.52 15.20 9.48
C VAL A 36 8.86 14.66 8.23
N THR A 37 7.58 15.00 8.04
CA THR A 37 6.83 14.75 6.81
C THR A 37 6.86 16.01 5.96
N VAL A 38 7.26 15.88 4.69
CA VAL A 38 7.23 16.98 3.71
C VAL A 38 6.20 16.68 2.64
N ILE A 39 5.37 17.67 2.35
CA ILE A 39 4.38 17.65 1.27
C ILE A 39 4.79 18.69 0.25
N THR A 40 4.96 18.27 -1.00
CA THR A 40 5.36 19.14 -2.11
C THR A 40 4.33 19.05 -3.22
N LYS A 41 3.80 20.20 -3.65
CA LYS A 41 3.00 20.32 -4.87
C LYS A 41 3.92 20.77 -6.00
N VAL A 42 4.02 19.96 -7.05
CA VAL A 42 5.02 20.11 -8.11
C VAL A 42 4.40 19.79 -9.46
N ASP A 43 4.71 20.58 -10.48
CA ASP A 43 4.28 20.25 -11.84
C ASP A 43 5.13 19.12 -12.46
N LEU A 44 4.76 18.67 -13.66
CA LEU A 44 5.48 17.58 -14.33
C LEU A 44 6.87 17.97 -14.82
N SER A 45 7.26 19.25 -14.78
CA SER A 45 8.62 19.71 -15.07
C SER A 45 9.53 19.73 -13.83
N GLY A 46 8.95 19.58 -12.63
CA GLY A 46 9.66 19.69 -11.36
C GLY A 46 9.57 21.07 -10.71
N LYS A 47 8.79 22.00 -11.28
CA LYS A 47 8.59 23.33 -10.67
C LYS A 47 7.67 23.21 -9.47
N VAL A 48 8.19 23.55 -8.30
CA VAL A 48 7.46 23.53 -7.04
C VAL A 48 6.49 24.71 -6.99
N ALA A 49 5.20 24.42 -6.80
CA ALA A 49 4.17 25.43 -6.54
C ALA A 49 4.18 25.84 -5.06
N TRP A 50 4.24 24.85 -4.16
CA TRP A 50 4.38 25.07 -2.73
C TRP A 50 4.95 23.83 -2.03
N GLN A 51 5.46 24.04 -0.82
CA GLN A 51 5.94 22.99 0.07
C GLN A 51 5.49 23.25 1.51
N ARG A 52 5.15 22.18 2.23
CA ARG A 52 4.73 22.19 3.63
C ARG A 52 5.46 21.11 4.42
N THR A 53 5.62 21.36 5.71
CA THR A 53 6.31 20.47 6.62
C THR A 53 5.43 20.20 7.85
N TYR A 54 5.38 18.94 8.26
CA TYR A 54 4.60 18.49 9.42
C TYR A 54 5.49 17.62 10.33
N PRO A 55 5.19 17.56 11.63
CA PRO A 55 5.70 16.50 12.48
C PRO A 55 5.41 15.13 11.85
N GLY A 56 6.38 14.21 11.91
CA GLY A 56 6.29 12.89 11.31
C GLY A 56 6.29 11.78 12.34
N THR A 57 5.85 10.59 11.94
CA THR A 57 5.84 9.37 12.75
C THR A 57 6.90 8.35 12.33
N GLY A 58 7.78 8.71 11.38
CA GLY A 58 8.59 7.73 10.65
C GLY A 58 7.85 7.04 9.51
N ARG A 59 6.56 7.36 9.29
CA ARG A 59 5.73 6.79 8.21
C ARG A 59 4.84 7.85 7.55
N PRO A 60 5.40 8.76 6.73
CA PRO A 60 4.62 9.75 5.99
C PRO A 60 3.53 9.08 5.14
N GLN A 61 2.29 9.53 5.33
CA GLN A 61 1.11 9.05 4.61
C GLN A 61 0.18 10.22 4.31
N SER A 62 -0.40 10.22 3.12
CA SER A 62 -1.40 11.22 2.73
C SER A 62 -2.43 10.64 1.77
N ARG A 63 -3.62 11.22 1.75
CA ARG A 63 -4.75 10.80 0.90
C ARG A 63 -5.36 12.04 0.27
N LEU A 64 -5.53 12.04 -1.04
CA LEU A 64 -6.12 13.16 -1.76
C LEU A 64 -7.63 12.93 -1.93
N CYS A 65 -8.46 13.89 -1.54
CA CYS A 65 -9.91 13.80 -1.75
C CYS A 65 -10.30 14.26 -3.16
N THR A 66 -11.49 13.88 -3.63
CA THR A 66 -12.04 14.31 -4.93
C THR A 66 -12.22 15.83 -5.07
N GLU A 67 -12.28 16.55 -3.96
CA GLU A 67 -12.39 18.02 -3.91
C GLU A 67 -11.00 18.70 -3.90
N GLY A 68 -9.91 17.95 -3.94
CA GLY A 68 -8.54 18.47 -4.02
C GLY A 68 -7.86 18.79 -2.69
N THR A 69 -8.52 18.54 -1.56
CA THR A 69 -7.89 18.60 -0.22
C THR A 69 -7.05 17.35 0.01
N LEU A 70 -5.76 17.54 0.31
CA LEU A 70 -4.88 16.48 0.73
C LEU A 70 -4.95 16.32 2.25
N TRP A 71 -5.31 15.13 2.73
CA TRP A 71 -5.27 14.78 4.14
C TRP A 71 -3.94 14.16 4.51
N VAL A 72 -3.34 14.62 5.60
CA VAL A 72 -2.10 14.09 6.17
C VAL A 72 -2.29 13.75 7.65
N ALA A 73 -1.79 12.59 8.08
CA ALA A 73 -1.75 12.20 9.48
C ALA A 73 -0.43 12.66 10.13
N TYR A 74 -0.50 13.33 11.28
CA TYR A 74 0.68 13.72 12.04
C TYR A 74 0.41 13.77 13.56
N PRO A 75 1.45 13.63 14.41
CA PRO A 75 1.30 13.79 15.85
C PRO A 75 1.05 15.26 16.22
N ASP A 76 0.18 15.49 17.19
CA ASP A 76 -0.14 16.82 17.71
C ASP A 76 -0.40 16.76 19.22
N GLY A 77 0.54 17.29 20.01
CA GLY A 77 0.58 17.10 21.46
C GLY A 77 0.57 15.61 21.83
N ASP A 78 -0.33 15.23 22.74
CA ASP A 78 -0.53 13.83 23.16
C ASP A 78 -1.41 13.02 22.20
N GLY A 79 -1.97 13.65 21.15
CA GLY A 79 -2.92 13.04 20.23
C GLY A 79 -2.39 12.81 18.81
N ARG A 80 -3.29 12.37 17.92
CA ARG A 80 -3.07 12.29 16.47
C ARG A 80 -4.08 13.18 15.76
N LEU A 81 -3.63 13.87 14.72
CA LEU A 81 -4.45 14.78 13.94
C LEU A 81 -4.40 14.39 12.46
N LEU A 82 -5.55 14.48 11.80
CA LEU A 82 -5.67 14.46 10.35
C LEU A 82 -5.88 15.89 9.88
N GLY A 83 -4.89 16.46 9.19
CA GLY A 83 -4.94 17.83 8.70
C GLY A 83 -5.15 17.86 7.19
N GLY A 84 -6.10 18.66 6.74
CA GLY A 84 -6.32 18.99 5.34
C GLY A 84 -5.34 20.06 4.87
N VAL A 85 -4.85 19.90 3.64
CA VAL A 85 -4.06 20.88 2.91
C VAL A 85 -4.82 21.21 1.63
N LEU A 86 -5.21 22.48 1.50
CA LEU A 86 -5.97 22.95 0.35
C LEU A 86 -5.09 22.97 -0.93
N PRO A 87 -5.68 23.04 -2.14
CA PRO A 87 -4.92 23.00 -3.39
C PRO A 87 -3.82 24.07 -3.53
N ASP A 88 -4.01 25.24 -2.91
CA ASP A 88 -3.05 26.36 -2.87
C ASP A 88 -1.97 26.19 -1.78
N GLY A 89 -2.02 25.10 -1.01
CA GLY A 89 -1.11 24.78 0.08
C GLY A 89 -1.56 25.32 1.43
N SER A 90 -2.62 26.15 1.50
CA SER A 90 -3.14 26.68 2.76
C SER A 90 -3.72 25.59 3.66
N THR A 91 -3.83 25.90 4.96
CA THR A 91 -4.38 24.96 5.94
C THR A 91 -5.87 24.79 5.70
N GLY A 92 -6.30 23.54 5.55
CA GLY A 92 -7.70 23.16 5.40
C GLY A 92 -8.34 22.69 6.71
N PRO A 93 -9.45 21.94 6.62
CA PRO A 93 -10.13 21.33 7.77
C PRO A 93 -9.21 20.39 8.55
N THR A 94 -9.53 20.18 9.83
CA THR A 94 -8.81 19.22 10.67
C THR A 94 -9.79 18.27 11.33
N ALA A 95 -9.43 17.00 11.44
CA ALA A 95 -10.12 16.02 12.26
C ALA A 95 -9.20 15.58 13.40
N ARG A 96 -9.74 15.45 14.61
CA ARG A 96 -9.01 14.91 15.76
C ARG A 96 -9.66 13.61 16.25
N PRO A 97 -9.37 12.48 15.58
CA PRO A 97 -9.86 11.18 16.01
C PRO A 97 -9.48 10.86 17.45
N GLU A 98 -10.41 10.30 18.22
CA GLU A 98 -10.12 9.78 19.56
C GLU A 98 -9.05 8.68 19.49
N CYS A 99 -7.99 8.82 20.28
CA CYS A 99 -6.88 7.89 20.37
C CYS A 99 -6.32 7.77 21.79
N ARG A 100 -5.72 6.63 22.09
CA ARG A 100 -4.95 6.43 23.32
C ARG A 100 -3.56 7.09 23.19
N PRO A 101 -2.92 7.50 24.29
CA PRO A 101 -1.61 8.17 24.25
C PRO A 101 -0.51 7.36 23.55
N ASP A 102 -0.61 6.02 23.59
CA ASP A 102 0.33 5.08 23.02
C ASP A 102 -0.08 4.55 21.63
N GLU A 103 -1.14 5.09 21.04
CA GLU A 103 -1.60 4.74 19.70
C GLU A 103 -0.98 5.65 18.63
N GLU A 104 -0.80 5.12 17.43
CA GLU A 104 -0.52 5.88 16.21
C GLU A 104 -1.45 5.45 15.08
N ILE A 105 -1.69 6.37 14.16
CA ILE A 105 -2.33 6.06 12.88
C ILE A 105 -1.33 5.22 12.08
N GLY A 106 -1.61 3.93 11.94
CA GLY A 106 -0.81 3.03 11.11
C GLY A 106 -1.17 3.16 9.63
N ALA A 107 -2.46 3.36 9.34
CA ALA A 107 -3.00 3.61 8.01
C ALA A 107 -4.37 4.28 8.11
N PHE A 108 -4.75 5.04 7.08
CA PHE A 108 -6.10 5.56 6.95
C PHE A 108 -6.58 5.57 5.49
N VAL A 109 -7.90 5.51 5.33
CA VAL A 109 -8.62 5.66 4.06
C VAL A 109 -9.59 6.81 4.22
N LEU A 110 -9.63 7.68 3.22
CA LEU A 110 -10.60 8.75 3.16
C LEU A 110 -11.88 8.23 2.52
N LEU A 111 -13.02 8.44 3.19
CA LEU A 111 -14.36 8.24 2.67
C LEU A 111 -15.00 9.58 2.29
N ASP A 112 -16.13 9.52 1.59
CA ASP A 112 -16.90 10.73 1.24
C ASP A 112 -17.38 11.47 2.50
N ASP A 113 -17.68 10.74 3.58
CA ASP A 113 -18.23 11.27 4.83
C ASP A 113 -17.27 11.24 6.03
N GLY A 114 -16.02 10.79 5.85
CA GLY A 114 -15.07 10.70 6.96
C GLY A 114 -13.88 9.80 6.69
N PHE A 115 -13.51 8.98 7.67
CA PHE A 115 -12.28 8.19 7.65
C PHE A 115 -12.48 6.78 8.18
N VAL A 116 -11.73 5.83 7.62
CA VAL A 116 -11.42 4.56 8.28
C VAL A 116 -9.96 4.59 8.69
N ILE A 117 -9.66 4.27 9.95
CA ILE A 117 -8.31 4.34 10.52
C ILE A 117 -7.94 3.00 11.14
N SER A 118 -6.74 2.51 10.80
CA SER A 118 -6.07 1.43 11.54
C SER A 118 -5.13 2.03 12.57
N TRP A 119 -5.39 1.72 13.84
CA TRP A 119 -4.59 2.15 14.98
C TRP A 119 -3.67 1.03 15.44
N VAL A 120 -2.43 1.39 15.75
CA VAL A 120 -1.42 0.48 16.26
C VAL A 120 -0.62 1.15 17.38
N SER A 121 0.21 0.37 18.06
CA SER A 121 1.20 0.91 18.99
C SER A 121 2.09 1.95 18.30
N ALA A 122 2.24 3.12 18.92
CA ALA A 122 3.17 4.16 18.47
C ALA A 122 4.59 3.60 18.32
N SER A 123 5.31 3.99 17.27
CA SER A 123 6.66 3.49 17.06
C SER A 123 7.61 3.92 18.18
N ARG A 124 8.72 3.19 18.38
CA ARG A 124 9.77 3.61 19.32
C ARG A 124 10.35 4.98 18.96
N LEU A 125 10.37 5.32 17.68
CA LEU A 125 10.84 6.62 17.19
C LEU A 125 9.99 7.77 17.74
N VAL A 126 8.67 7.56 17.82
CA VAL A 126 7.73 8.56 18.34
C VAL A 126 7.70 8.58 19.87
N ARG A 127 7.78 7.42 20.52
CA ARG A 127 7.71 7.31 22.00
C ARG A 127 9.01 7.66 22.73
N GLY A 128 10.16 7.61 22.05
CA GLY A 128 11.48 7.68 22.69
C GLY A 128 11.79 6.46 23.59
N GLU A 129 13.01 6.38 24.12
CA GLU A 129 13.48 5.23 24.93
C GLU A 129 12.80 5.11 26.31
N ARG A 130 12.15 6.16 26.80
CA ARG A 130 11.67 6.27 28.19
C ARG A 130 10.33 5.61 28.48
N SER A 131 9.61 5.15 27.45
CA SER A 131 8.22 4.68 27.60
C SER A 131 8.09 3.29 27.02
N ARG A 132 8.64 2.27 27.72
CA ARG A 132 8.33 0.87 27.41
C ARG A 132 6.93 0.60 27.96
N PRO A 133 5.91 0.33 27.12
CA PRO A 133 4.57 0.05 27.62
C PRO A 133 4.60 -1.17 28.53
N MET A 134 3.82 -1.15 29.62
CA MET A 134 3.63 -2.35 30.45
C MET A 134 2.88 -3.46 29.69
N SER A 135 2.09 -3.09 28.67
CA SER A 135 1.43 -3.99 27.72
C SER A 135 1.42 -3.35 26.32
N VAL A 136 1.53 -4.18 25.27
CA VAL A 136 1.39 -3.70 23.88
C VAL A 136 -0.09 -3.38 23.66
N PRO A 137 -0.48 -2.12 23.34
CA PRO A 137 -1.89 -1.82 23.07
C PRO A 137 -2.38 -2.66 21.90
N GLU A 138 -3.55 -3.25 22.06
CA GLU A 138 -4.20 -4.01 21.01
C GLU A 138 -4.51 -3.09 19.83
N PRO A 139 -4.18 -3.50 18.59
CA PRO A 139 -4.57 -2.75 17.42
C PRO A 139 -6.09 -2.67 17.31
N ARG A 140 -6.58 -1.68 16.58
CA ARG A 140 -8.01 -1.53 16.30
C ARG A 140 -8.25 -0.88 14.95
N VAL A 141 -9.41 -1.11 14.38
CA VAL A 141 -9.93 -0.37 13.23
C VAL A 141 -11.09 0.47 13.71
N ALA A 142 -11.19 1.72 13.29
CA ALA A 142 -12.28 2.60 13.67
C ALA A 142 -12.72 3.49 12.51
N ARG A 143 -14.01 3.84 12.49
CA ARG A 143 -14.59 4.78 11.54
C ARG A 143 -14.91 6.09 12.24
N TYR A 144 -14.62 7.18 11.55
CA TYR A 144 -14.79 8.54 12.05
C TYR A 144 -15.54 9.39 11.05
N THR A 145 -16.27 10.40 11.54
CA THR A 145 -16.77 11.50 10.70
C THR A 145 -15.63 12.38 10.21
N ARG A 146 -15.93 13.34 9.33
CA ARG A 146 -14.95 14.31 8.82
C ARG A 146 -14.42 15.26 9.90
N GLU A 147 -15.17 15.45 10.99
CA GLU A 147 -14.79 16.25 12.16
C GLU A 147 -13.95 15.44 13.16
N GLY A 148 -13.92 14.11 13.02
CA GLY A 148 -13.18 13.20 13.90
C GLY A 148 -14.01 12.56 15.00
N GLU A 149 -15.34 12.62 14.94
CA GLU A 149 -16.22 11.91 15.87
C GLU A 149 -16.18 10.41 15.56
N CYS A 150 -15.97 9.57 16.58
CA CYS A 150 -15.91 8.12 16.42
C CYS A 150 -17.31 7.55 16.20
N LEU A 151 -17.55 6.93 15.05
CA LEU A 151 -18.80 6.23 14.74
C LEU A 151 -18.80 4.81 15.32
N TRP A 152 -17.69 4.09 15.15
CA TRP A 152 -17.45 2.79 15.77
C TRP A 152 -15.95 2.51 15.85
N SER A 153 -15.57 1.59 16.74
CA SER A 153 -14.19 1.18 16.97
C SER A 153 -14.13 -0.29 17.35
N THR A 154 -13.42 -1.09 16.55
CA THR A 154 -13.34 -2.54 16.65
C THR A 154 -11.93 -2.97 17.06
N PRO A 155 -11.75 -3.52 18.28
CA PRO A 155 -10.48 -4.13 18.69
C PRO A 155 -10.11 -5.31 17.78
N ILE A 156 -8.81 -5.43 17.48
CA ILE A 156 -8.28 -6.50 16.64
C ILE A 156 -7.39 -7.41 17.47
N VAL A 157 -7.81 -8.68 17.57
CA VAL A 157 -7.06 -9.72 18.26
C VAL A 157 -6.29 -10.54 17.23
N LEU A 158 -5.01 -10.22 17.03
CA LEU A 158 -4.13 -11.00 16.13
C LEU A 158 -3.95 -12.45 16.61
N GLY A 159 -3.98 -12.64 17.94
CA GLY A 159 -3.83 -13.93 18.60
C GLY A 159 -2.44 -14.55 18.41
N ALA A 160 -2.32 -15.83 18.77
CA ALA A 160 -1.13 -16.60 18.42
C ALA A 160 -1.05 -16.77 16.90
N VAL A 161 0.16 -16.66 16.37
CA VAL A 161 0.47 -16.86 14.95
C VAL A 161 1.40 -18.05 14.79
N SER A 162 1.29 -18.70 13.64
CA SER A 162 2.15 -19.82 13.25
C SER A 162 2.11 -19.96 11.74
N PHE A 163 3.23 -20.33 11.13
CA PHE A 163 3.26 -20.66 9.72
C PHE A 163 4.26 -21.79 9.47
N PRO A 164 3.91 -22.85 8.70
CA PRO A 164 4.75 -24.05 8.57
C PRO A 164 6.19 -23.79 8.11
N GLY A 165 6.40 -22.79 7.26
CA GLY A 165 7.75 -22.46 6.77
C GLY A 165 8.60 -21.61 7.72
N VAL A 166 8.08 -21.23 8.89
CA VAL A 166 8.86 -20.52 9.92
C VAL A 166 9.53 -21.56 10.81
N VAL A 167 10.85 -21.46 10.93
CA VAL A 167 11.67 -22.37 11.75
C VAL A 167 12.26 -21.66 12.97
N GLU A 168 12.56 -22.42 14.01
CA GLU A 168 13.28 -21.97 15.20
C GLU A 168 14.51 -22.85 15.45
N MET A 169 15.55 -22.25 16.04
CA MET A 169 16.80 -22.91 16.44
C MET A 169 17.28 -22.28 17.74
N GLY A 170 17.66 -23.09 18.73
CA GLY A 170 18.27 -22.62 19.97
C GLY A 170 18.36 -23.72 21.02
N ASP A 171 18.69 -23.36 22.25
CA ASP A 171 18.87 -24.34 23.36
C ASP A 171 17.67 -25.27 23.53
N ARG A 172 16.45 -24.76 23.36
CA ARG A 172 15.20 -25.54 23.47
C ARG A 172 14.99 -26.53 22.32
N THR A 173 15.61 -26.32 21.17
CA THR A 173 15.60 -27.28 20.06
C THR A 173 16.86 -28.14 20.02
N GLY A 174 17.77 -28.00 21.00
CA GLY A 174 19.08 -28.63 20.94
C GLY A 174 19.92 -28.13 19.76
N TRP A 175 19.72 -26.86 19.35
CA TRP A 175 20.34 -26.27 18.17
C TRP A 175 20.00 -26.97 16.85
N GLU A 176 18.89 -27.73 16.80
CA GLU A 176 18.35 -28.25 15.54
C GLU A 176 17.30 -27.30 14.97
N LEU A 177 17.25 -27.21 13.63
CA LEU A 177 16.20 -26.50 12.92
C LEU A 177 14.89 -27.28 13.03
N ARG A 178 13.86 -26.66 13.62
CA ARG A 178 12.53 -27.27 13.76
C ARG A 178 11.44 -26.26 13.37
N PRO A 179 10.27 -26.71 12.88
CA PRO A 179 9.13 -25.82 12.69
C PRO A 179 8.82 -25.07 13.97
N ARG A 180 8.69 -23.75 13.87
CA ARG A 180 8.44 -22.88 15.02
C ARG A 180 7.05 -23.15 15.57
N ARG A 181 6.96 -23.39 16.87
CA ARG A 181 5.66 -23.51 17.56
C ARG A 181 4.87 -22.20 17.47
N PRO A 182 3.53 -22.23 17.53
CA PRO A 182 2.73 -21.01 17.59
C PRO A 182 3.23 -20.06 18.69
N TRP A 183 3.31 -18.78 18.38
CA TRP A 183 3.79 -17.75 19.30
C TRP A 183 2.84 -16.55 19.33
N VAL A 184 2.83 -15.84 20.45
CA VAL A 184 2.13 -14.56 20.58
C VAL A 184 3.08 -13.46 20.11
N PRO A 185 2.69 -12.60 19.16
CA PRO A 185 3.52 -11.49 18.71
C PRO A 185 3.88 -10.52 19.84
N GLU A 186 5.16 -10.17 19.97
CA GLU A 186 5.63 -9.17 20.94
C GLU A 186 5.45 -7.73 20.46
N ALA A 187 5.23 -7.53 19.15
CA ALA A 187 5.08 -6.22 18.55
C ALA A 187 4.17 -6.34 17.32
N ILE A 188 2.99 -5.74 17.41
CA ILE A 188 1.99 -5.74 16.35
C ILE A 188 2.00 -4.38 15.65
N GLY A 189 1.96 -4.41 14.33
CA GLY A 189 1.84 -3.23 13.49
C GLY A 189 0.91 -3.49 12.32
N VAL A 190 0.60 -2.44 11.57
CA VAL A 190 -0.05 -2.59 10.27
C VAL A 190 0.93 -3.23 9.29
N ASP A 191 0.40 -3.95 8.32
CA ASP A 191 1.22 -4.48 7.25
C ASP A 191 1.95 -3.37 6.47
N HIS A 192 3.11 -3.71 5.92
CA HIS A 192 3.88 -2.79 5.08
C HIS A 192 3.20 -2.54 3.73
N TRP A 193 2.53 -3.56 3.21
CA TRP A 193 1.91 -3.57 1.88
C TRP A 193 0.40 -3.40 2.01
N GLU A 194 -0.10 -2.25 1.57
CA GLU A 194 -1.54 -1.98 1.48
C GLU A 194 -2.33 -2.39 2.74
N PRO A 195 -1.99 -1.83 3.92
CA PRO A 195 -2.49 -2.32 5.22
C PRO A 195 -4.00 -2.18 5.43
N LEU A 196 -4.65 -1.29 4.67
CA LEU A 196 -6.04 -0.94 4.83
C LEU A 196 -6.65 -0.64 3.46
N LEU A 197 -7.65 -1.41 3.08
CA LEU A 197 -8.43 -1.25 1.85
C LEU A 197 -9.91 -1.12 2.20
N VAL A 198 -10.64 -0.26 1.49
CA VAL A 198 -12.09 -0.13 1.62
C VAL A 198 -12.72 -0.34 0.24
N SER A 199 -13.69 -1.26 0.16
CA SER A 199 -14.43 -1.51 -1.06
C SER A 199 -15.91 -1.70 -0.76
N ALA A 200 -16.75 -0.83 -1.31
CA ALA A 200 -18.16 -0.71 -0.99
C ALA A 200 -18.35 -0.72 0.55
N ASP A 201 -19.12 -1.67 1.06
CA ASP A 201 -19.43 -1.80 2.48
C ASP A 201 -18.45 -2.71 3.26
N ARG A 202 -17.25 -2.93 2.73
CA ARG A 202 -16.24 -3.82 3.32
C ARG A 202 -14.90 -3.15 3.51
N ILE A 203 -14.25 -3.52 4.61
CA ILE A 203 -12.90 -3.11 4.96
C ILE A 203 -12.02 -4.37 5.03
N ALA A 204 -10.85 -4.34 4.40
CA ALA A 204 -9.80 -5.31 4.62
C ALA A 204 -8.65 -4.63 5.38
N ALA A 205 -8.45 -4.99 6.64
CA ALA A 205 -7.41 -4.43 7.50
C ALA A 205 -6.40 -5.52 7.88
N THR A 206 -5.11 -5.27 7.65
CA THR A 206 -4.06 -6.28 7.86
C THR A 206 -3.07 -5.85 8.93
N PHE A 207 -2.92 -6.71 9.92
CA PHE A 207 -1.99 -6.54 11.03
C PHE A 207 -1.01 -7.70 11.07
N THR A 208 0.23 -7.40 11.44
CA THR A 208 1.34 -8.37 11.41
C THR A 208 2.17 -8.30 12.68
N ASP A 209 2.74 -9.44 13.05
CA ASP A 209 3.96 -9.47 13.86
C ASP A 209 5.05 -8.73 13.09
N THR A 210 5.48 -7.58 13.60
CA THR A 210 6.47 -6.73 12.94
C THR A 210 7.87 -7.34 12.90
N ARG A 211 8.14 -8.38 13.69
CA ARG A 211 9.43 -9.11 13.65
C ARG A 211 9.38 -10.31 12.71
N GLY A 212 8.27 -11.03 12.70
CA GLY A 212 8.11 -12.27 11.93
C GLY A 212 7.50 -12.08 10.55
N GLY A 213 6.83 -10.96 10.28
CA GLY A 213 6.09 -10.75 9.03
C GLY A 213 4.87 -11.66 8.84
N ILE A 214 4.48 -12.42 9.88
CA ILE A 214 3.27 -13.24 9.88
C ILE A 214 2.12 -12.39 10.39
N GLY A 215 1.07 -12.29 9.60
CA GLY A 215 -0.10 -11.48 9.89
C GLY A 215 -1.41 -12.15 9.53
N ARG A 216 -2.49 -11.40 9.74
CA ARG A 216 -3.85 -11.74 9.35
C ARG A 216 -4.51 -10.54 8.71
N THR A 217 -5.35 -10.80 7.72
CA THR A 217 -6.30 -9.81 7.20
C THR A 217 -7.67 -10.05 7.84
N PHE A 218 -8.24 -8.99 8.39
CA PHE A 218 -9.57 -8.96 8.99
C PHE A 218 -10.52 -8.29 8.00
N PHE A 219 -11.65 -8.93 7.74
CA PHE A 219 -12.71 -8.38 6.89
C PHE A 219 -13.82 -7.84 7.78
N LEU A 220 -14.07 -6.53 7.69
CA LEU A 220 -15.06 -5.86 8.52
C LEU A 220 -16.19 -5.24 7.69
N ASN A 221 -17.37 -5.14 8.28
CA ASN A 221 -18.45 -4.31 7.77
C ASN A 221 -18.12 -2.82 8.00
N SER A 222 -18.24 -1.97 6.97
CA SER A 222 -17.90 -0.54 7.06
C SER A 222 -18.82 0.27 7.96
N ASP A 223 -20.08 -0.15 8.10
CA ASP A 223 -21.12 0.61 8.79
C ASP A 223 -21.16 0.27 10.28
N SER A 224 -21.01 -1.02 10.62
CA SER A 224 -21.06 -1.48 12.01
C SER A 224 -19.69 -1.72 12.65
N GLY A 225 -18.63 -1.90 11.85
CA GLY A 225 -17.33 -2.35 12.34
C GLY A 225 -17.28 -3.83 12.72
N GLU A 226 -18.33 -4.61 12.48
CA GLU A 226 -18.36 -6.04 12.79
C GLU A 226 -17.32 -6.81 11.98
N THR A 227 -16.55 -7.69 12.64
CA THR A 227 -15.62 -8.60 11.96
C THR A 227 -16.39 -9.78 11.38
N LEU A 228 -16.43 -9.88 10.05
CA LEU A 228 -17.13 -10.92 9.30
C LEU A 228 -16.30 -12.20 9.23
N SER A 229 -15.00 -12.05 9.00
CA SER A 229 -14.06 -13.18 8.90
C SER A 229 -12.61 -12.69 9.00
N THR A 230 -11.68 -13.64 9.08
CA THR A 230 -10.26 -13.37 9.21
C THR A 230 -9.47 -14.46 8.50
N THR A 231 -8.38 -14.09 7.82
CA THR A 231 -7.51 -15.08 7.18
C THR A 231 -6.78 -15.93 8.23
N SER A 232 -6.35 -17.12 7.81
CA SER A 232 -5.34 -17.86 8.57
C SER A 232 -4.03 -17.05 8.66
N PRO A 233 -3.20 -17.24 9.71
CA PRO A 233 -1.90 -16.61 9.77
C PRO A 233 -1.06 -17.01 8.56
N ALA A 234 -0.47 -16.02 7.90
CA ALA A 234 0.40 -16.22 6.76
C ALA A 234 1.42 -15.07 6.69
N PRO A 235 2.56 -15.26 6.01
CA PRO A 235 3.42 -14.13 5.71
C PRO A 235 2.64 -13.13 4.85
N THR A 236 2.73 -11.86 5.20
CA THR A 236 2.02 -10.81 4.48
C THR A 236 2.62 -10.57 3.09
N GLY A 237 1.80 -10.08 2.17
CA GLY A 237 2.21 -9.72 0.82
C GLY A 237 1.33 -8.61 0.26
N ARG A 238 1.53 -8.27 -1.01
CA ARG A 238 0.70 -7.29 -1.74
C ARG A 238 -0.79 -7.64 -1.74
N LYS A 239 -1.65 -6.62 -1.76
CA LYS A 239 -3.12 -6.76 -1.78
C LYS A 239 -3.78 -5.87 -2.82
N ALA A 240 -4.98 -6.26 -3.23
CA ALA A 240 -5.79 -5.49 -4.16
C ALA A 240 -7.27 -5.47 -3.83
N ILE A 241 -7.97 -4.40 -4.22
CA ILE A 241 -9.43 -4.46 -4.38
C ILE A 241 -9.73 -5.20 -5.68
N ALA A 242 -10.55 -6.26 -5.59
CA ALA A 242 -10.92 -7.13 -6.70
C ALA A 242 -12.28 -6.78 -7.34
N GLY A 243 -13.00 -5.84 -6.73
CA GLY A 243 -14.38 -5.49 -7.06
C GLY A 243 -15.13 -5.09 -5.79
N PRO A 244 -16.41 -4.69 -5.89
CA PRO A 244 -17.21 -4.25 -4.75
C PRO A 244 -17.24 -5.28 -3.61
N GLY A 245 -16.63 -4.92 -2.48
CA GLY A 245 -16.53 -5.77 -1.29
C GLY A 245 -15.60 -6.97 -1.44
N GLN A 246 -14.76 -7.03 -2.48
CA GLN A 246 -13.88 -8.16 -2.78
C GLN A 246 -12.42 -7.75 -2.76
N PHE A 247 -11.55 -8.67 -2.33
CA PHE A 247 -10.12 -8.38 -2.16
C PHE A 247 -9.24 -9.51 -2.69
N LEU A 248 -8.07 -9.18 -3.21
CA LEU A 248 -6.96 -10.12 -3.37
C LEU A 248 -6.02 -9.99 -2.18
N ILE A 249 -5.73 -11.10 -1.52
CA ILE A 249 -4.79 -11.17 -0.41
C ILE A 249 -3.60 -12.04 -0.79
N GLY A 250 -2.44 -11.41 -0.89
CA GLY A 250 -1.19 -12.06 -1.21
C GLY A 250 -0.43 -12.56 0.02
N SER A 251 0.37 -13.60 -0.18
CA SER A 251 1.28 -14.15 0.82
C SER A 251 2.64 -14.44 0.21
N GLN A 252 3.68 -13.86 0.80
CA GLN A 252 5.06 -13.94 0.30
C GLN A 252 6.07 -14.14 1.45
N GLY A 253 6.77 -15.26 1.43
CA GLY A 253 7.85 -15.56 2.38
C GLY A 253 7.67 -16.94 3.01
N TYR A 254 8.72 -17.46 3.65
CA TYR A 254 8.69 -18.77 4.32
C TYR A 254 8.14 -19.91 3.42
N GLY A 255 8.43 -19.87 2.12
CA GLY A 255 7.90 -20.83 1.14
C GLY A 255 6.47 -20.57 0.65
N ALA A 256 5.75 -19.59 1.21
CA ALA A 256 4.47 -19.13 0.69
C ALA A 256 4.66 -18.21 -0.52
N PHE A 257 3.90 -18.49 -1.58
CA PHE A 257 3.87 -17.68 -2.79
C PHE A 257 2.50 -17.79 -3.44
N THR A 258 1.49 -17.17 -2.81
CA THR A 258 0.09 -17.35 -3.22
C THR A 258 -0.69 -16.05 -3.19
N THR A 259 -1.75 -15.99 -3.99
CA THR A 259 -2.77 -14.94 -3.95
C THR A 259 -4.13 -15.62 -3.81
N GLY A 260 -4.91 -15.23 -2.81
CA GLY A 260 -6.30 -15.66 -2.64
C GLY A 260 -7.26 -14.53 -2.99
N ARG A 261 -8.41 -14.85 -3.59
CA ARG A 261 -9.53 -13.92 -3.78
C ARG A 261 -10.56 -14.13 -2.67
N PHE A 262 -10.94 -13.06 -2.00
CA PHE A 262 -11.90 -13.07 -0.91
C PHE A 262 -13.16 -12.32 -1.31
N GLY A 263 -14.31 -12.96 -1.07
CA GLY A 263 -15.63 -12.43 -1.34
C GLY A 263 -16.09 -11.40 -0.32
N ARG A 264 -17.31 -10.90 -0.50
CA ARG A 264 -17.94 -9.91 0.39
C ARG A 264 -18.26 -10.46 1.79
N ASP A 265 -18.42 -11.77 1.92
CA ASP A 265 -18.51 -12.48 3.21
C ASP A 265 -17.12 -12.76 3.82
N GLY A 266 -16.06 -12.43 3.08
CA GLY A 266 -14.66 -12.75 3.37
C GLY A 266 -14.34 -14.25 3.31
N ALA A 267 -15.16 -15.05 2.63
CA ALA A 267 -14.79 -16.40 2.22
C ALA A 267 -13.81 -16.35 1.05
N GLU A 268 -12.85 -17.28 1.03
CA GLU A 268 -11.93 -17.42 -0.11
C GLU A 268 -12.65 -18.12 -1.27
N THR A 269 -12.69 -17.46 -2.42
CA THR A 269 -13.42 -17.92 -3.63
C THR A 269 -12.49 -18.43 -4.73
N ALA A 270 -11.22 -18.06 -4.69
CA ALA A 270 -10.19 -18.50 -5.64
C ALA A 270 -8.80 -18.42 -5.00
N ARG A 271 -7.86 -19.24 -5.49
CA ARG A 271 -6.47 -19.26 -5.02
C ARG A 271 -5.52 -19.60 -6.16
N TRP A 272 -4.47 -18.82 -6.29
CA TRP A 272 -3.39 -19.05 -7.26
C TRP A 272 -2.05 -19.26 -6.55
N ALA A 273 -1.26 -20.19 -7.08
CA ALA A 273 0.12 -20.43 -6.65
C ALA A 273 1.09 -19.38 -7.26
N SER A 274 0.73 -18.11 -7.15
CA SER A 274 1.48 -16.96 -7.63
C SER A 274 1.21 -15.78 -6.73
N HIS A 275 2.22 -14.93 -6.53
CA HIS A 275 2.09 -13.69 -5.79
C HIS A 275 2.80 -12.55 -6.53
N GLY A 276 2.21 -11.36 -6.50
CA GLY A 276 2.88 -10.19 -7.02
C GLY A 276 2.11 -8.90 -6.82
N ALA A 277 2.55 -7.84 -7.48
CA ALA A 277 1.83 -6.57 -7.52
C ALA A 277 0.66 -6.70 -8.51
N MET A 278 -0.33 -7.50 -8.10
CA MET A 278 -1.47 -7.89 -8.92
C MET A 278 -2.40 -6.72 -9.14
N LEU A 279 -3.13 -6.82 -10.23
CA LEU A 279 -3.85 -5.73 -10.79
C LEU A 279 -5.17 -6.28 -11.39
N VAL A 280 -6.35 -5.77 -11.02
CA VAL A 280 -7.69 -6.24 -11.46
C VAL A 280 -8.36 -5.32 -12.49
N ASP A 281 -8.47 -5.77 -13.75
CA ASP A 281 -9.07 -4.99 -14.83
C ASP A 281 -10.59 -4.76 -14.70
N LYS A 282 -11.18 -4.04 -15.68
CA LYS A 282 -12.63 -3.75 -15.72
C LYS A 282 -13.53 -5.00 -15.78
N SER A 283 -12.98 -6.13 -16.23
CA SER A 283 -13.69 -7.42 -16.29
C SER A 283 -13.56 -8.21 -14.98
N GLY A 284 -12.79 -7.70 -14.01
CA GLY A 284 -12.49 -8.40 -12.76
C GLY A 284 -11.38 -9.45 -12.90
N SER A 285 -10.58 -9.39 -13.98
CA SER A 285 -9.49 -10.34 -14.25
C SER A 285 -8.18 -9.83 -13.66
N PRO A 286 -7.56 -10.57 -12.71
CA PRO A 286 -6.28 -10.16 -12.14
C PRO A 286 -5.10 -10.48 -13.06
N SER A 287 -4.14 -9.57 -13.16
CA SER A 287 -2.84 -9.78 -13.80
C SER A 287 -1.78 -8.88 -13.18
N GLY A 288 -0.49 -9.16 -13.35
CA GLY A 288 0.55 -8.28 -12.82
C GLY A 288 1.94 -8.93 -12.80
N PRO A 289 2.98 -8.15 -12.47
CA PRO A 289 4.32 -8.68 -12.29
C PRO A 289 4.39 -9.54 -11.02
N GLU A 290 4.79 -10.80 -11.17
CA GLU A 290 5.15 -11.66 -10.04
C GLU A 290 6.31 -11.07 -9.27
N LEU A 291 6.29 -11.25 -7.96
CA LEU A 291 7.44 -11.02 -7.09
C LEU A 291 8.11 -12.39 -6.86
N GLU A 292 9.33 -12.45 -6.35
CA GLU A 292 9.89 -13.67 -5.75
C GLU A 292 11.17 -13.34 -4.98
N ASN A 293 11.47 -14.04 -3.88
CA ASN A 293 12.68 -13.79 -3.09
C ASN A 293 13.87 -14.66 -3.57
N SER A 294 14.08 -14.76 -4.88
CA SER A 294 15.11 -15.61 -5.48
C SER A 294 15.82 -14.89 -6.63
N LEU A 295 17.14 -15.09 -6.73
CA LEU A 295 17.96 -14.64 -7.87
C LEU A 295 18.80 -15.82 -8.39
N PRO A 296 18.86 -16.07 -9.71
CA PRO A 296 18.16 -15.34 -10.78
C PRO A 296 16.64 -15.50 -10.69
N SER A 297 15.93 -14.41 -11.01
CA SER A 297 14.47 -14.35 -10.95
C SER A 297 13.84 -15.30 -11.98
N LYS A 298 12.87 -16.10 -11.53
CA LYS A 298 11.96 -16.92 -12.34
C LYS A 298 10.59 -16.25 -12.49
N SER A 299 10.42 -15.04 -11.96
CA SER A 299 9.17 -14.29 -12.02
C SER A 299 8.76 -14.03 -13.45
N ARG A 300 7.46 -14.00 -13.68
CA ARG A 300 6.87 -13.57 -14.95
C ARG A 300 5.83 -12.50 -14.69
N PHE A 301 5.42 -11.82 -15.75
CA PHE A 301 4.09 -11.23 -15.74
C PHE A 301 3.06 -12.36 -15.81
N ARG A 302 2.02 -12.35 -14.97
CA ARG A 302 0.97 -13.38 -14.96
C ARG A 302 -0.40 -12.79 -15.11
N ARG A 303 -1.31 -13.59 -15.66
CA ARG A 303 -2.75 -13.45 -15.47
C ARG A 303 -3.25 -14.60 -14.60
N LEU A 304 -4.11 -14.28 -13.65
CA LEU A 304 -4.74 -15.22 -12.73
C LEU A 304 -6.10 -15.61 -13.30
N ALA A 305 -6.22 -16.83 -13.83
CA ALA A 305 -7.43 -17.26 -14.51
C ALA A 305 -8.54 -17.68 -13.52
N PRO A 306 -9.83 -17.55 -13.87
CA PRO A 306 -10.95 -17.88 -12.97
C PRO A 306 -10.99 -19.34 -12.49
N ASP A 307 -10.37 -20.26 -13.23
CA ASP A 307 -10.26 -21.68 -12.90
C ASP A 307 -9.07 -22.00 -11.97
N ASN A 308 -8.49 -20.98 -11.34
CA ASN A 308 -7.30 -21.05 -10.49
C ASN A 308 -5.99 -21.38 -11.25
N SER A 309 -5.99 -21.43 -12.59
CA SER A 309 -4.78 -21.58 -13.38
C SER A 309 -4.02 -20.26 -13.57
N LEU A 310 -2.77 -20.37 -14.02
CA LEU A 310 -1.90 -19.24 -14.33
C LEU A 310 -1.69 -19.17 -15.84
N VAL A 311 -1.75 -17.96 -16.40
CA VAL A 311 -1.35 -17.71 -17.78
C VAL A 311 -0.06 -16.91 -17.79
N ASP A 312 0.94 -17.42 -18.52
CA ASP A 312 2.29 -16.89 -18.56
C ASP A 312 2.39 -15.73 -19.55
N GLY A 313 2.89 -14.60 -19.07
CA GLY A 313 3.43 -13.53 -19.89
C GLY A 313 4.97 -13.58 -19.96
N PRO A 314 5.61 -12.45 -20.29
CA PRO A 314 7.05 -12.34 -20.41
C PRO A 314 7.76 -12.65 -19.09
N ALA A 315 8.98 -13.19 -19.19
CA ALA A 315 9.88 -13.36 -18.06
C ALA A 315 10.36 -12.00 -17.53
N LEU A 316 10.51 -11.90 -16.21
CA LEU A 316 10.91 -10.69 -15.51
C LEU A 316 12.23 -10.91 -14.77
N THR A 317 13.22 -10.08 -15.08
CA THR A 317 14.51 -10.02 -14.37
C THR A 317 14.43 -9.09 -13.17
N GLY A 318 15.44 -9.13 -12.29
CA GLY A 318 15.50 -8.31 -11.08
C GLY A 318 14.46 -8.69 -10.02
N TYR A 319 14.40 -7.89 -8.95
CA TYR A 319 13.57 -8.15 -7.76
C TYR A 319 12.61 -7.00 -7.45
N TYR A 320 13.16 -5.81 -7.22
CA TYR A 320 12.37 -4.64 -6.83
C TYR A 320 11.48 -4.18 -7.99
N THR A 321 10.18 -4.09 -7.73
CA THR A 321 9.15 -3.79 -8.72
C THR A 321 8.27 -2.67 -8.18
N SER A 322 8.00 -1.66 -9.01
CA SER A 322 7.01 -0.62 -8.67
C SER A 322 5.62 -1.23 -8.54
N HIS A 323 4.74 -0.56 -7.82
CA HIS A 323 3.33 -0.86 -8.04
C HIS A 323 2.97 -0.47 -9.49
N PRO A 324 2.43 -1.38 -10.31
CA PRO A 324 2.05 -1.11 -11.70
C PRO A 324 0.82 -0.18 -11.81
N ALA A 325 0.56 0.30 -13.03
CA ALA A 325 -0.68 0.97 -13.46
C ALA A 325 -1.17 0.36 -14.80
N MET A 326 -2.46 0.48 -15.13
CA MET A 326 -3.05 -0.09 -16.35
C MET A 326 -3.79 0.98 -17.16
N ASP A 327 -3.60 0.98 -18.48
CA ASP A 327 -4.34 1.83 -19.40
C ASP A 327 -5.68 1.23 -19.84
N CYS A 328 -6.53 2.03 -20.49
CA CYS A 328 -7.87 1.63 -20.91
C CYS A 328 -7.92 0.45 -21.89
N GLU A 329 -6.81 0.15 -22.57
CA GLU A 329 -6.66 -0.99 -23.49
C GLU A 329 -6.18 -2.26 -22.79
N GLY A 330 -5.87 -2.19 -21.49
CA GLY A 330 -5.38 -3.31 -20.69
C GLY A 330 -3.86 -3.45 -20.66
N THR A 331 -3.13 -2.43 -21.14
CA THR A 331 -1.67 -2.40 -21.09
C THR A 331 -1.20 -1.99 -19.70
N THR A 332 -0.43 -2.86 -19.06
CA THR A 332 0.11 -2.65 -17.73
C THR A 332 1.53 -2.08 -17.80
N VAL A 333 1.81 -0.99 -17.11
CA VAL A 333 3.13 -0.35 -17.02
C VAL A 333 3.70 -0.43 -15.61
N PHE A 334 5.00 -0.73 -15.50
CA PHE A 334 5.72 -0.80 -14.22
C PHE A 334 7.22 -0.62 -14.39
N TRP A 335 7.90 -0.28 -13.29
CA TRP A 335 9.34 -0.22 -13.20
C TRP A 335 9.89 -1.49 -12.55
N ARG A 336 10.90 -2.09 -13.17
CA ARG A 336 11.65 -3.22 -12.59
C ARG A 336 13.03 -3.30 -13.23
N ASP A 337 14.05 -3.60 -12.42
CA ASP A 337 15.40 -3.90 -12.91
C ASP A 337 16.01 -2.78 -13.79
N GLY A 338 15.87 -1.52 -13.35
CA GLY A 338 16.35 -0.35 -14.08
C GLY A 338 15.52 0.01 -15.32
N LYS A 339 14.38 -0.64 -15.55
CA LYS A 339 13.58 -0.49 -16.77
C LYS A 339 12.15 -0.06 -16.49
N LEU A 340 11.62 0.77 -17.38
CA LEU A 340 10.18 0.96 -17.54
C LEU A 340 9.68 -0.08 -18.55
N LEU A 341 8.82 -0.97 -18.09
CA LEU A 341 8.25 -2.06 -18.88
C LEU A 341 6.75 -1.83 -19.08
N ALA A 342 6.24 -2.28 -20.21
CA ALA A 342 4.81 -2.43 -20.45
C ALA A 342 4.49 -3.86 -20.88
N VAL A 343 3.35 -4.38 -20.47
CA VAL A 343 2.81 -5.67 -20.93
C VAL A 343 1.39 -5.43 -21.40
N ASP A 344 1.11 -5.72 -22.66
CA ASP A 344 -0.21 -5.51 -23.24
C ASP A 344 -1.23 -6.59 -22.80
N LYS A 345 -2.48 -6.41 -23.21
CA LYS A 345 -3.58 -7.35 -22.92
C LYS A 345 -3.34 -8.76 -23.51
N ASP A 346 -2.48 -8.90 -24.51
CA ASP A 346 -2.15 -10.17 -25.15
C ASP A 346 -0.89 -10.80 -24.51
N LEU A 347 -0.42 -10.21 -23.41
CA LEU A 347 0.75 -10.62 -22.63
C LEU A 347 2.06 -10.48 -23.42
N VAL A 348 2.15 -9.52 -24.32
CA VAL A 348 3.39 -9.16 -25.02
C VAL A 348 4.13 -8.09 -24.21
N GLY A 349 5.41 -8.35 -23.93
CA GLY A 349 6.28 -7.44 -23.18
C GLY A 349 6.97 -6.41 -24.07
N HIS A 350 7.03 -5.17 -23.59
CA HIS A 350 7.69 -4.04 -24.23
C HIS A 350 8.61 -3.34 -23.23
N GLU A 351 9.87 -3.18 -23.61
CA GLU A 351 10.79 -2.29 -22.90
C GLU A 351 10.57 -0.87 -23.41
N LEU A 352 10.08 0.02 -22.54
CA LEU A 352 9.78 1.41 -22.90
C LEU A 352 11.00 2.32 -22.67
N PHE A 353 11.80 1.99 -21.66
CA PHE A 353 12.98 2.72 -21.26
C PHE A 353 13.89 1.85 -20.37
N ALA A 354 15.19 2.10 -20.40
CA ALA A 354 16.18 1.48 -19.52
C ALA A 354 17.22 2.50 -19.05
N MET A 355 17.66 2.38 -17.80
CA MET A 355 18.85 3.03 -17.26
C MET A 355 19.56 2.10 -16.28
N ASP A 356 20.83 2.38 -16.01
CA ASP A 356 21.56 1.71 -14.94
C ASP A 356 21.07 2.23 -13.58
N ASP A 357 20.11 1.52 -12.99
CA ASP A 357 19.52 1.86 -11.71
C ASP A 357 19.15 0.59 -10.92
N SER A 358 19.82 0.40 -9.79
CA SER A 358 19.65 -0.74 -8.90
C SER A 358 18.94 -0.38 -7.60
N ARG A 359 18.28 0.78 -7.52
CA ARG A 359 17.64 1.24 -6.27
C ARG A 359 16.50 0.32 -5.87
N ALA A 360 16.44 0.05 -4.56
CA ALA A 360 15.44 -0.81 -3.94
C ALA A 360 14.15 -0.08 -3.57
N ILE A 361 14.22 1.25 -3.43
CA ILE A 361 13.12 2.08 -2.99
C ILE A 361 12.38 2.58 -4.23
N ILE A 362 11.29 1.90 -4.55
CA ILE A 362 10.49 2.15 -5.75
C ILE A 362 9.06 2.41 -5.31
N GLY A 363 8.52 3.55 -5.73
CA GLY A 363 7.11 3.88 -5.48
C GLY A 363 6.18 3.21 -6.48
N ARG A 364 4.98 3.77 -6.61
CA ARG A 364 4.01 3.35 -7.62
C ARG A 364 4.23 4.08 -8.95
N ALA A 365 3.78 3.47 -10.04
CA ALA A 365 3.57 4.16 -11.30
C ALA A 365 2.22 4.91 -11.25
N LEU A 366 2.20 6.17 -11.68
CA LEU A 366 0.99 6.92 -11.99
C LEU A 366 0.90 7.07 -13.51
N LEU A 367 -0.15 6.52 -14.10
CA LEU A 367 -0.51 6.76 -15.49
C LEU A 367 -1.36 8.04 -15.57
N LEU A 368 -0.84 9.02 -16.29
CA LEU A 368 -1.33 10.38 -16.45
C LEU A 368 -1.88 10.58 -17.87
N ASN A 369 -2.40 11.77 -18.17
CA ASN A 369 -2.96 12.09 -19.48
C ASN A 369 -1.89 12.00 -20.58
N GLU A 370 -2.37 11.74 -21.80
CA GLU A 370 -1.53 11.68 -23.01
C GLU A 370 -0.35 10.69 -22.88
N GLY A 371 -0.60 9.54 -22.23
CA GLY A 371 0.39 8.48 -22.06
C GLY A 371 1.58 8.88 -21.19
N SER A 372 1.44 9.89 -20.33
CA SER A 372 2.51 10.27 -19.41
C SER A 372 2.58 9.27 -18.25
N VAL A 373 3.77 8.85 -17.84
CA VAL A 373 3.96 7.96 -16.68
C VAL A 373 4.89 8.63 -15.69
N ALA A 374 4.40 8.88 -14.48
CA ALA A 374 5.22 9.38 -13.37
C ALA A 374 5.52 8.24 -12.39
N LEU A 375 6.78 8.11 -11.97
CA LEU A 375 7.19 7.12 -10.98
C LEU A 375 8.24 7.71 -10.04
N SER A 376 8.25 7.25 -8.79
CA SER A 376 9.25 7.68 -7.81
C SER A 376 10.32 6.61 -7.58
N LEU A 377 11.58 7.01 -7.66
CA LEU A 377 12.74 6.19 -7.29
C LEU A 377 13.48 6.88 -6.15
N ASP A 378 13.39 6.31 -4.96
CA ASP A 378 13.88 6.92 -3.72
C ASP A 378 13.35 8.35 -3.50
N ASN A 379 14.19 9.38 -3.70
CA ASN A 379 13.85 10.78 -3.56
C ASN A 379 13.59 11.51 -4.91
N GLU A 380 13.59 10.78 -6.02
CA GLU A 380 13.40 11.35 -7.36
C GLU A 380 12.02 11.00 -7.93
N ILE A 381 11.51 11.90 -8.76
CA ILE A 381 10.39 11.63 -9.67
C ILE A 381 10.92 11.63 -11.10
N LEU A 382 10.56 10.60 -11.85
CA LEU A 382 10.81 10.48 -13.28
C LEU A 382 9.47 10.55 -14.01
N VAL A 383 9.39 11.36 -15.06
CA VAL A 383 8.20 11.49 -15.90
C VAL A 383 8.54 11.11 -17.33
N PHE A 384 7.81 10.14 -17.88
CA PHE A 384 8.01 9.60 -19.22
C PHE A 384 6.84 9.96 -20.12
N ARG A 385 7.09 10.13 -21.42
CA ARG A 385 6.06 10.12 -22.47
C ARG A 385 6.07 8.77 -23.17
N THR A 386 4.95 8.07 -23.10
CA THR A 386 4.76 6.71 -23.59
C THR A 386 3.56 6.66 -24.56
N PRO A 387 3.38 5.58 -25.34
CA PRO A 387 2.22 5.43 -26.22
C PRO A 387 0.96 4.91 -25.49
N LEU A 388 1.00 4.78 -24.15
CA LEU A 388 -0.11 4.25 -23.36
C LEU A 388 -1.35 5.14 -23.49
N GLY A 389 -2.52 4.51 -23.40
CA GLY A 389 -3.79 5.21 -23.29
C GLY A 389 -3.97 5.91 -21.93
N PRO A 390 -5.12 6.57 -21.71
CA PRO A 390 -5.50 7.04 -20.38
C PRO A 390 -5.64 5.87 -19.40
N LEU A 391 -5.60 6.19 -18.10
CA LEU A 391 -5.82 5.22 -17.02
C LEU A 391 -7.15 4.46 -17.21
N ALA A 392 -7.12 3.14 -17.01
CA ALA A 392 -8.29 2.30 -17.11
C ALA A 392 -9.38 2.67 -16.08
N ASN A 393 -10.64 2.67 -16.51
CA ASN A 393 -11.76 2.55 -15.58
C ASN A 393 -11.78 1.14 -14.99
N GLY A 394 -11.96 0.99 -13.68
CA GLY A 394 -12.03 -0.31 -13.03
C GLY A 394 -12.01 -0.20 -11.51
N PRO A 395 -12.10 -1.33 -10.78
CA PRO A 395 -12.13 -1.36 -9.32
C PRO A 395 -10.84 -0.87 -8.66
N TRP A 396 -9.81 -0.54 -9.44
CA TRP A 396 -8.49 -0.09 -9.03
C TRP A 396 -8.54 0.96 -7.92
N PRO A 397 -8.16 0.57 -6.70
CA PRO A 397 -6.73 0.30 -6.55
C PRO A 397 -6.35 -0.91 -5.71
N CYS A 398 -5.17 -1.40 -6.04
CA CYS A 398 -4.35 -2.16 -5.13
C CYS A 398 -3.61 -1.17 -4.23
N GLY A 399 -4.05 -1.03 -2.99
CA GLY A 399 -3.55 0.02 -2.12
C GLY A 399 -3.77 1.40 -2.73
N GLU A 400 -2.68 2.13 -2.95
CA GLU A 400 -2.70 3.52 -3.40
C GLU A 400 -2.72 3.66 -4.94
N ALA A 401 -3.09 2.64 -5.72
CA ALA A 401 -2.94 2.63 -7.18
C ALA A 401 -3.87 3.57 -8.00
N ASN A 402 -4.81 4.29 -7.39
CA ASN A 402 -5.60 5.32 -8.09
C ASN A 402 -4.82 6.64 -8.14
N LEU A 403 -5.27 7.62 -8.92
CA LEU A 403 -4.60 8.91 -9.03
C LEU A 403 -4.42 9.59 -7.66
N GLN A 404 -5.42 9.47 -6.79
CA GLN A 404 -5.48 10.13 -5.49
C GLN A 404 -4.63 9.46 -4.39
N GLY A 405 -4.15 8.23 -4.62
CA GLY A 405 -3.48 7.44 -3.59
C GLY A 405 -4.37 7.04 -2.42
N ASN A 406 -5.67 6.89 -2.66
CA ASN A 406 -6.65 6.52 -1.66
C ASN A 406 -7.18 5.09 -1.93
N PRO A 407 -6.95 4.10 -1.06
CA PRO A 407 -7.35 2.71 -1.27
C PRO A 407 -8.86 2.48 -1.07
N LEU A 408 -9.68 3.19 -1.85
CA LEU A 408 -11.14 3.18 -1.80
C LEU A 408 -11.71 2.82 -3.17
N LEU A 409 -12.68 1.92 -3.14
CA LEU A 409 -13.68 1.75 -4.19
C LEU A 409 -15.05 1.96 -3.56
N SER A 410 -15.74 3.06 -3.86
CA SER A 410 -17.05 3.39 -3.29
C SER A 410 -18.15 2.42 -3.72
#